data_AF-A0A379SKX4-F1
#
_entry.id   AF-A0A379SKX4-F1
#
_cell.length_a   1.000
_cell.length_b   1.000
_cell.length_c   1.000
_cell.angle_alpha   90.00
_cell.angle_beta   90.00
_cell.angle_gamma   90.00
#
_symmetry.space_group_name_H-M   'P 1'
#
loop_
_entity.id
_entity.type
_entity.pdbx_description
1 polymer ?
#
loop_
_entity_poly.entity_id
_entity_poly.type
_entity_poly.pdbx_seq_one_letter_code
_entity_poly.pdbx_strand_id
1 'polypeptide(L)' 'MYCVPIYRDKFTVVVPDNHPLATNSTVTVEELMDEPLIVSKGRYELSIMALFKEKGIEPIFKYELTIQILR' A
#
# COMPACT_ATOMS: atom_id res chain seq x y z
N MET A 1 3.06 -31.38 -2.72
CA MET A 1 3.45 -30.04 -3.20
C MET A 1 4.36 -29.43 -2.15
N TYR A 2 5.64 -29.25 -2.46
CA TYR A 2 6.66 -28.73 -1.53
C TYR A 2 6.94 -27.26 -1.89
N CYS A 3 6.96 -26.39 -0.90
CA CYS A 3 7.17 -24.95 -1.08
C CYS A 3 8.23 -24.46 -0.09
N VAL A 4 9.22 -23.69 -0.58
CA VAL A 4 10.28 -23.10 0.24
C VAL A 4 10.17 -21.57 0.13
N PRO A 5 10.06 -20.84 1.25
CA PRO A 5 10.01 -19.38 1.21
C PRO A 5 11.35 -18.82 0.72
N ILE A 6 11.31 -17.92 -0.25
CA ILE A 6 12.53 -17.28 -0.80
C ILE A 6 12.79 -15.95 -0.09
N TYR A 7 11.77 -15.10 0.04
CA TYR A 7 11.87 -13.83 0.75
C TYR A 7 10.50 -13.36 1.24
N ARG A 8 10.50 -12.43 2.18
CA ARG A 8 9.31 -11.71 2.65
C ARG A 8 9.48 -10.23 2.29
N ASP A 9 8.55 -9.73 1.50
CA ASP A 9 8.51 -8.31 1.17
C ASP A 9 7.76 -7.50 2.24
N LYS A 10 8.06 -6.21 2.34
CA LYS A 10 7.39 -5.28 3.25
C LYS A 10 6.58 -4.27 2.47
N PHE A 11 5.35 -4.01 2.91
CA PHE A 11 4.62 -2.84 2.45
C PHE A 11 5.37 -1.59 2.86
N THR A 12 5.55 -0.69 1.89
CA THR A 12 6.25 0.57 2.08
C THR A 12 5.42 1.68 1.47
N VAL A 13 5.32 2.80 2.17
CA VAL A 13 4.67 4.01 1.66
C VAL A 13 5.72 4.80 0.89
N VAL A 14 5.39 5.17 -0.35
CA VAL A 14 6.25 6.00 -1.20
C VAL A 14 5.62 7.37 -1.30
N VAL A 15 6.36 8.40 -0.91
CA VAL A 15 5.92 9.79 -0.93
C VAL A 15 7.00 10.68 -1.56
N PRO A 16 6.65 11.85 -2.11
CA PRO A 16 7.64 12.85 -2.53
C PRO A 16 8.49 13.34 -1.36
N ASP A 17 9.70 13.82 -1.64
CA ASP A 17 10.66 14.29 -0.61
C ASP A 17 10.11 15.44 0.27
N ASN A 18 9.15 16.22 -0.25
CA ASN A 18 8.53 17.33 0.47
C ASN A 18 7.28 16.92 1.28
N HIS A 19 6.94 15.63 1.33
CA HIS A 19 5.79 15.14 2.06
C HIS A 19 6.08 15.11 3.58
N PRO A 20 5.12 15.45 4.46
CA PRO A 20 5.31 15.38 5.91
C PRO A 20 5.80 14.02 6.41
N LEU A 21 5.32 12.94 5.80
CA LEU A 21 5.72 11.56 6.13
C LEU A 21 7.12 11.18 5.62
N ALA A 22 7.76 11.98 4.76
CA ALA A 22 9.08 11.67 4.21
C ALA A 22 10.19 11.70 5.27
N THR A 23 9.99 12.42 6.38
CA THR A 23 10.93 12.43 7.51
C THR A 23 10.86 11.17 8.36
N ASN A 24 9.82 10.35 8.18
CA ASN A 24 9.57 9.19 9.00
C ASN A 24 10.16 7.93 8.34
N SER A 25 10.98 7.19 9.09
CA SER A 25 11.53 5.91 8.61
C SER A 25 10.49 4.78 8.62
N THR A 26 9.40 4.95 9.35
CA THR A 26 8.27 4.02 9.45
C THR A 26 6.97 4.80 9.56
N VAL A 27 5.90 4.27 8.99
CA VAL A 27 4.57 4.87 9.04
C VAL A 27 3.56 3.81 9.45
N THR A 28 2.62 4.20 10.30
CA THR A 28 1.50 3.36 10.72
C THR A 28 0.35 3.46 9.72
N VAL A 29 -0.61 2.54 9.80
CA VAL A 29 -1.78 2.54 8.91
C VAL A 29 -2.73 3.68 9.27
N GLU A 30 -2.79 3.99 10.57
CA GLU A 30 -3.57 5.06 11.17
C GLU A 30 -3.14 6.44 10.64
N GLU A 31 -1.83 6.68 10.48
CA GLU A 31 -1.28 7.91 9.90
C GLU A 31 -1.59 8.08 8.41
N LEU A 32 -2.07 7.04 7.73
CA LEU A 32 -2.44 7.07 6.31
C LEU A 32 -3.94 7.24 6.08
N MET A 33 -4.75 7.27 7.14
CA MET A 33 -6.21 7.29 7.05
C MET A 33 -6.77 8.48 6.27
N ASP A 34 -6.12 9.65 6.41
CA ASP A 34 -6.54 10.89 5.76
C ASP A 34 -5.76 11.18 4.45
N GLU A 35 -4.80 10.32 4.09
CA GLU A 35 -3.98 10.50 2.90
C GLU A 35 -4.68 9.98 1.64
N PRO A 36 -4.67 10.73 0.52
CA PRO A 36 -5.24 10.26 -0.73
C PRO A 36 -4.31 9.23 -1.40
N LEU A 37 -4.54 7.96 -1.12
CA LEU A 37 -3.70 6.87 -1.58
C LEU A 37 -3.86 6.60 -3.08
N ILE A 38 -2.73 6.25 -3.71
CA ILE A 38 -2.67 5.72 -5.07
C ILE A 38 -2.40 4.21 -4.95
N VAL A 39 -3.31 3.40 -5.46
CA VAL A 39 -3.18 1.93 -5.38
C VAL A 39 -3.22 1.30 -6.76
N SER A 40 -2.40 0.26 -6.95
CA SER A 40 -2.43 -0.53 -8.18
C SER A 40 -3.53 -1.59 -8.10
N LYS A 41 -4.45 -1.54 -9.06
CA LYS A 41 -5.60 -2.45 -9.14
C LYS A 41 -5.19 -3.83 -9.67
N GLY A 42 -5.82 -4.89 -9.15
CA GLY A 42 -5.76 -6.24 -9.73
C GLY A 42 -4.62 -7.16 -9.27
N ARG A 43 -3.71 -6.70 -8.40
CA ARG A 43 -2.63 -7.53 -7.83
C ARG A 43 -2.59 -7.48 -6.30
N TYR A 44 -2.38 -6.28 -5.74
CA TYR A 44 -2.07 -6.11 -4.31
C TYR A 44 -3.14 -5.36 -3.52
N GLU A 45 -4.16 -4.85 -4.22
CA GLU A 45 -5.29 -4.11 -3.64
C GLU A 45 -5.93 -4.86 -2.47
N LEU A 46 -6.22 -6.16 -2.61
CA LEU A 46 -6.84 -6.95 -1.55
C LEU A 46 -5.97 -7.06 -0.28
N SER A 47 -4.66 -7.18 -0.44
CA SER A 47 -3.73 -7.25 0.70
C SER A 47 -3.62 -5.91 1.42
N ILE A 48 -3.63 -4.80 0.67
CA ILE A 48 -3.64 -3.46 1.23
C ILE A 48 -4.98 -3.22 1.96
N MET A 49 -6.12 -3.53 1.34
CA MET A 49 -7.43 -3.40 1.99
C MET A 49 -7.54 -4.25 3.26
N ALA A 50 -6.98 -5.46 3.27
CA ALA A 50 -6.94 -6.30 4.46
C ALA A 50 -6.16 -5.63 5.61
N LEU A 51 -5.02 -5.00 5.30
CA LEU A 51 -4.20 -4.27 6.28
C LEU A 51 -4.97 -3.11 6.94
N PHE A 52 -5.70 -2.31 6.15
CA PHE A 52 -6.54 -1.24 6.68
C PHE A 52 -7.74 -1.78 7.48
N LYS A 53 -8.36 -2.85 6.99
CA LYS A 53 -9.50 -3.49 7.66
C LYS A 53 -9.14 -4.10 9.02
N GLU A 54 -7.94 -4.65 9.17
CA GLU A 54 -7.44 -5.14 10.47
C GLU A 54 -7.39 -4.04 11.53
N LYS A 55 -7.27 -2.78 11.12
CA LYS A 55 -7.30 -1.60 11.99
C LYS A 55 -8.68 -0.94 12.09
N GLY A 56 -9.69 -1.47 11.38
CA GLY A 56 -11.02 -0.86 11.32
C GLY A 56 -11.05 0.46 10.56
N ILE A 57 -10.09 0.70 9.67
CA ILE A 57 -9.95 1.94 8.90
C ILE A 57 -10.45 1.71 7.48
N GLU A 58 -11.21 2.67 6.95
CA GLU A 58 -11.53 2.74 5.52
C GLU A 58 -10.59 3.75 4.85
N PRO A 59 -9.69 3.31 3.96
CA PRO A 59 -8.73 4.19 3.29
C PRO A 59 -9.37 5.03 2.18
N ILE A 60 -8.82 6.22 1.93
CA ILE A 60 -9.26 7.10 0.83
C ILE A 60 -8.44 6.79 -0.42
N PHE A 61 -8.99 6.02 -1.35
CA PHE A 61 -8.37 5.77 -2.65
C PHE A 61 -8.72 6.88 -3.65
N LYS A 62 -7.72 7.71 -4.02
CA LYS A 62 -7.93 8.83 -4.95
C LYS A 62 -7.67 8.44 -6.40
N TYR A 63 -6.70 7.57 -6.65
CA TYR A 63 -6.35 7.12 -7.99
C TYR A 63 -6.07 5.63 -8.01
N GLU A 64 -6.57 4.96 -9.05
CA GLU A 64 -6.32 3.55 -9.32
C GLU A 64 -5.40 3.41 -10.54
N LEU A 65 -4.26 2.76 -10.35
CA LEU A 65 -3.32 2.47 -11.43
C LEU A 65 -3.53 1.06 -11.97
N THR A 66 -3.99 0.96 -13.21
CA THR A 66 -4.03 -0.31 -13.94
C THR A 66 -2.79 -0.41 -14.81
N ILE A 67 -1.85 -1.28 -14.44
CA ILE A 67 -0.72 -1.59 -15.31
C ILE A 67 -1.23 -2.51 -16.43
N GLN A 68 -1.49 -1.93 -17.60
CA GLN A 68 -1.64 -2.72 -18.83
C GLN A 68 -0.25 -3.13 -19.29
N ILE A 69 0.06 -4.42 -19.12
CA ILE A 69 1.18 -5.01 -19.86
C ILE A 69 0.70 -5.07 -21.32
N LEU A 70 1.24 -4.19 -22.16
CA LEU A 70 1.07 -4.29 -23.61
C LEU A 70 1.52 -5.68 -24.02
N ARG A 71 0.56 -6.51 -24.46
CA ARG A 71 0.81 -7.84 -25.01
C ARG A 71 1.19 -7.72 -26.47
#